data_AF-M4RLC9-F1
#
_entry.id   AF-M4RLC9-F1
#
_cell.length_a   1.000
_cell.length_b   1.000
_cell.length_c   1.000
_cell.angle_alpha   90.00
_cell.angle_beta   90.00
_cell.angle_gamma   90.00
#
_symmetry.space_group_name_H-M   'P 1'
#
loop_
_entity.id
_entity.type
_entity.pdbx_description
1 polymer ?
#
loop_
_entity_poly.entity_id
_entity_poly.type
_entity_poly.pdbx_seq_one_letter_code
_entity_poly.pdbx_strand_id
1 'polypeptide(L)'
;MLEWFSHRDTQLFSDFHIRWPSLTKIKRTKESTVRAFFNQRGGNAVSLLEQRILSINNAIPLTEDEAVVQSHELLITVLAQQFQTVIVAIKSFDSAIYELFNTMSDAPIFKSLPAT
;
A
#
# COMPACT_ATOMS: atom_id res chain seq x y z
N MET A 1 -6.72 -10.13 3.40
CA MET A 1 -5.58 -9.17 3.50
C MET A 1 -5.67 -8.04 2.49
N LEU A 2 -5.81 -8.32 1.19
CA LEU A 2 -5.90 -7.27 0.15
C LEU A 2 -7.12 -6.35 0.30
N GLU A 3 -8.24 -6.90 0.77
CA GLU A 3 -9.51 -6.19 0.98
C GLU A 3 -9.43 -5.13 2.09
N TRP A 4 -8.40 -5.13 2.93
CA TRP A 4 -8.23 -4.18 4.04
C TRP A 4 -7.74 -2.79 3.56
N PHE A 5 -7.42 -2.68 2.27
CA PHE A 5 -6.89 -1.48 1.63
C PHE A 5 -7.76 -1.09 0.43
N SER A 6 -8.37 0.09 0.51
CA SER A 6 -9.12 0.70 -0.60
C SER A 6 -8.19 1.10 -1.75
N HIS A 7 -6.98 1.58 -1.42
CA HIS A 7 -5.94 1.94 -2.38
C HIS A 7 -4.75 0.99 -2.21
N ARG A 8 -4.45 0.24 -3.27
CA ARG A 8 -3.38 -0.77 -3.28
C ARG A 8 -2.09 -0.25 -3.88
N ASP A 9 -2.13 0.91 -4.50
CA ASP A 9 -1.03 1.67 -5.09
C ASP A 9 -0.30 2.60 -4.12
N THR A 10 -0.30 2.23 -2.84
CA THR A 10 0.23 3.06 -1.77
C THR A 10 1.44 2.44 -1.09
N GLN A 11 2.29 3.30 -0.53
CA GLN A 11 3.38 2.86 0.35
C GLN A 11 2.85 2.10 1.57
N LEU A 12 1.70 2.53 2.13
CA LEU A 12 1.06 1.84 3.25
C LEU A 12 0.76 0.37 2.92
N PHE A 13 0.20 0.10 1.74
CA PHE A 13 -0.14 -1.25 1.28
C PHE A 13 1.11 -2.14 1.17
N SER A 14 2.16 -1.64 0.51
CA SER A 14 3.41 -2.38 0.33
C SER A 14 4.14 -2.60 1.65
N ASP A 15 4.30 -1.57 2.48
CA ASP A 15 4.95 -1.67 3.78
C ASP A 15 4.25 -2.67 4.72
N PHE A 16 2.92 -2.73 4.66
CA PHE A 16 2.14 -3.70 5.42
C PHE A 16 2.46 -5.14 4.99
N HIS A 17 2.49 -5.41 3.69
CA HIS A 17 2.77 -6.74 3.15
C HIS A 17 4.23 -7.16 3.32
N ILE A 18 5.18 -6.22 3.30
CA ILE A 18 6.58 -6.50 3.64
C ILE A 18 6.71 -6.90 5.11
N ARG A 19 6.01 -6.18 6.01
CA ARG A 19 6.09 -6.45 7.46
C ARG A 19 5.35 -7.73 7.85
N TRP A 20 4.19 -7.98 7.25
CA TRP A 20 3.36 -9.14 7.51
C TRP A 20 2.93 -9.81 6.20
N PRO A 21 3.76 -10.69 5.63
CA PRO A 21 3.48 -11.30 4.33
C PRO A 21 2.42 -12.41 4.38
N SER A 22 1.95 -12.82 5.57
CA SER A 22 0.90 -13.81 5.72
C SER A 22 -0.07 -13.50 6.86
N LEU A 23 -1.24 -14.13 6.78
CA LEU A 23 -2.25 -14.04 7.84
C LEU A 23 -1.71 -14.61 9.16
N THR A 24 -0.93 -15.70 9.11
CA THR A 24 -0.29 -16.30 10.29
C THR A 24 0.65 -15.32 10.98
N LYS A 25 1.49 -14.60 10.22
CA LYS A 25 2.43 -13.63 10.81
C LYS A 25 1.73 -12.44 11.44
N ILE A 26 0.70 -11.88 10.81
CA ILE A 26 -0.03 -10.76 11.41
C ILE A 26 -0.85 -11.20 12.64
N LYS A 27 -1.50 -12.37 12.60
CA LYS A 27 -2.28 -12.88 13.74
C LYS A 27 -1.42 -13.21 14.97
N ARG A 28 -0.16 -13.56 14.78
CA ARG A 28 0.81 -13.77 15.88
C ARG A 28 1.40 -12.47 16.43
N THR A 29 1.18 -11.35 15.74
CA THR A 29 1.68 -10.04 16.16
C THR A 29 0.75 -9.45 17.22
N LYS A 30 1.32 -8.83 18.26
CA LYS A 30 0.53 -8.13 19.28
C LYS A 30 -0.30 -7.03 18.62
N GLU A 31 -1.59 -6.95 18.98
CA GLU A 31 -2.50 -5.93 18.43
C GLU A 31 -1.95 -4.51 18.58
N SER A 32 -1.31 -4.20 19.71
CA SER A 32 -0.66 -2.90 19.95
C SER A 32 0.40 -2.54 18.90
N THR A 33 1.13 -3.54 18.39
CA THR A 33 2.13 -3.35 17.31
C THR A 33 1.45 -3.06 15.97
N VAL A 34 0.33 -3.73 15.68
CA VAL A 34 -0.47 -3.46 14.47
C VAL A 34 -1.10 -2.07 14.54
N ARG A 35 -1.65 -1.69 15.69
CA ARG A 35 -2.18 -0.34 15.94
C ARG A 35 -1.12 0.74 15.77
N ALA A 36 0.07 0.55 16.36
CA ALA A 36 1.18 1.48 16.23
C ALA A 36 1.59 1.69 14.77
N PHE A 37 1.63 0.62 13.96
CA PHE A 37 1.94 0.70 12.54
C PHE A 37 0.97 1.60 11.77
N PHE A 38 -0.34 1.43 11.97
CA PHE A 38 -1.34 2.27 11.29
C PHE A 38 -1.36 3.70 11.83
N ASN A 39 -1.18 3.87 13.14
CA ASN A 39 -1.12 5.20 13.76
C ASN A 39 0.07 6.03 13.28
N GLN A 40 1.23 5.40 13.04
CA GLN A 40 2.41 6.08 12.49
C GLN A 40 2.15 6.67 11.09
N ARG A 41 1.18 6.13 10.34
CA ARG A 41 0.88 6.53 8.96
C ARG A 41 -0.11 7.69 8.87
N GLY A 42 -0.98 7.85 9.87
CA GLY A 42 -1.97 8.94 9.92
C GLY A 42 -3.13 8.80 8.91
N GLY A 43 -3.95 9.84 8.81
CA GLY A 43 -5.04 9.95 7.83
C GLY A 43 -6.00 8.77 7.83
N ASN A 44 -6.35 8.27 6.63
CA ASN A 44 -7.27 7.15 6.46
C ASN A 44 -6.77 5.82 7.07
N ALA A 45 -5.48 5.73 7.40
CA ALA A 45 -4.96 4.57 8.11
C ALA A 45 -5.48 4.49 9.55
N VAL A 46 -5.70 5.64 10.18
CA VAL A 46 -6.22 5.78 11.54
C VAL A 46 -7.74 5.65 11.56
N SER A 47 -8.45 6.29 10.61
CA SER A 47 -9.92 6.25 10.59
C SER A 47 -10.49 4.85 10.37
N LEU A 48 -9.79 4.01 9.60
CA LEU A 48 -10.19 2.61 9.34
C LEU A 48 -9.56 1.60 10.30
N LEU A 49 -8.86 2.05 11.34
CA LEU A 49 -8.05 1.17 12.20
C LEU A 49 -8.89 0.08 12.87
N GLU A 50 -9.97 0.44 13.57
CA GLU A 50 -10.79 -0.56 14.29
C GLU A 50 -11.40 -1.58 13.35
N GLN A 51 -11.90 -1.13 12.19
CA GLN A 51 -12.43 -2.03 11.17
C GLN A 51 -11.36 -3.02 10.69
N ARG A 52 -10.13 -2.55 10.44
CA ARG A 52 -9.02 -3.41 10.02
C ARG A 52 -8.62 -4.41 11.09
N ILE A 53 -8.53 -4.01 12.36
CA ILE A 53 -8.23 -4.92 13.47
C ILE A 53 -9.30 -6.01 13.55
N LEU A 54 -10.58 -5.64 13.48
CA LEU A 54 -11.67 -6.61 13.48
C LEU A 54 -11.57 -7.58 12.29
N SER A 55 -11.31 -7.08 11.08
CA SER A 55 -11.13 -7.91 9.89
C SER A 55 -9.91 -8.84 9.99
N ILE A 56 -8.79 -8.39 10.58
CA ILE A 56 -7.61 -9.22 10.81
C ILE A 56 -7.93 -10.37 11.76
N ASN A 57 -8.61 -10.07 12.87
CA ASN A 57 -8.95 -11.06 13.88
C ASN A 57 -9.92 -12.12 13.32
N ASN A 58 -10.90 -11.69 12.53
CA ASN A 58 -11.93 -12.56 11.95
C ASN A 58 -11.51 -13.29 10.68
N ALA A 59 -10.41 -12.90 10.03
CA ALA A 59 -9.97 -13.54 8.79
C ALA A 59 -9.58 -15.01 9.00
N ILE A 60 -9.93 -15.87 8.05
CA ILE A 60 -9.61 -17.30 8.08
C ILE A 60 -8.63 -17.59 6.94
N PRO A 61 -7.56 -18.37 7.17
CA PRO A 61 -6.63 -18.72 6.10
C PRO A 61 -7.33 -19.56 5.03
N LEU A 62 -6.98 -19.31 3.76
CA LEU A 62 -7.47 -20.14 2.64
C LEU A 62 -6.85 -21.54 2.68
N THR A 63 -5.60 -21.64 3.16
CA THR A 63 -4.85 -22.88 3.32
C THR A 63 -3.89 -22.74 4.49
N GLU A 64 -3.62 -23.86 5.15
CA GLU A 64 -2.60 -23.99 6.21
C GLU A 64 -1.37 -24.78 5.72
N ASP A 65 -1.34 -25.16 4.43
CA ASP A 65 -0.18 -25.82 3.82
C ASP A 65 1.05 -24.90 3.89
N GLU A 66 2.08 -25.35 4.62
CA GLU A 66 3.26 -24.53 4.90
C GLU A 66 4.07 -24.21 3.65
N ALA A 67 4.19 -25.15 2.71
CA ALA A 67 4.96 -24.94 1.49
C ALA A 67 4.28 -23.88 0.60
N VAL A 68 2.95 -23.91 0.51
CA VAL A 68 2.17 -22.90 -0.19
C VAL A 68 2.31 -21.54 0.50
N VAL A 69 2.13 -21.48 1.82
CA VAL A 69 2.22 -20.21 2.56
C VAL A 69 3.61 -19.59 2.45
N GLN A 70 4.67 -20.35 2.69
CA GLN A 70 6.05 -19.83 2.65
C GLN A 70 6.44 -19.35 1.25
N SER A 71 6.05 -20.09 0.20
CA SER A 71 6.33 -19.67 -1.18
C SER A 71 5.63 -18.34 -1.51
N HIS A 72 4.39 -18.17 -1.08
CA HIS A 72 3.63 -16.94 -1.31
C HIS A 72 4.11 -15.78 -0.43
N GLU A 73 4.61 -16.05 0.79
CA GLU A 73 5.24 -15.03 1.62
C GLU A 73 6.46 -14.41 0.94
N LEU A 74 7.30 -15.24 0.32
CA LEU A 74 8.46 -14.77 -0.45
C LEU A 74 7.98 -13.94 -1.65
N LEU A 75 7.04 -14.47 -2.42
CA LEU A 75 6.50 -13.81 -3.60
C LEU A 75 5.92 -12.42 -3.27
N ILE A 76 5.03 -12.33 -2.27
CA ILE A 76 4.39 -11.05 -1.94
C ILE A 76 5.39 -10.03 -1.40
N THR A 77 6.41 -10.47 -0.66
CA THR A 77 7.45 -9.57 -0.15
C THR A 77 8.26 -8.96 -1.29
N VAL A 78 8.70 -9.79 -2.25
CA VAL A 78 9.45 -9.33 -3.43
C VAL A 78 8.60 -8.40 -4.28
N LEU A 79 7.34 -8.77 -4.56
CA LEU A 79 6.43 -7.93 -5.34
C LEU A 79 6.17 -6.60 -4.65
N ALA A 80 5.94 -6.59 -3.33
CA ALA A 80 5.72 -5.37 -2.57
C ALA A 80 6.95 -4.44 -2.59
N GLN A 81 8.16 -4.99 -2.51
CA GLN A 81 9.40 -4.21 -2.62
C GLN A 81 9.58 -3.60 -4.01
N GLN A 82 9.38 -4.39 -5.08
CA GLN A 82 9.41 -3.88 -6.46
C GLN A 82 8.37 -2.79 -6.67
N PHE A 83 7.18 -2.98 -6.08
CA PHE A 83 6.09 -2.04 -6.18
C PHE A 83 6.41 -0.69 -5.54
N GLN A 84 7.16 -0.66 -4.44
CA GLN A 84 7.65 0.59 -3.85
C GLN A 84 8.55 1.37 -4.81
N THR A 85 9.45 0.68 -5.50
CA THR A 85 10.32 1.29 -6.52
C THR A 85 9.49 1.90 -7.66
N VAL A 86 8.48 1.18 -8.14
CA VAL A 86 7.60 1.66 -9.22
C VAL A 86 6.79 2.88 -8.78
N ILE A 87 6.22 2.88 -7.57
CA ILE A 87 5.47 4.05 -7.04
C ILE A 87 6.36 5.30 -7.00
N VAL A 88 7.61 5.15 -6.54
CA VAL A 88 8.56 6.27 -6.48
C VAL A 88 8.89 6.76 -7.89
N ALA A 89 9.17 5.83 -8.82
CA ALA A 89 9.48 6.17 -10.21
C ALA A 89 8.34 6.94 -10.88
N ILE A 90 7.08 6.49 -10.72
CA ILE A 90 5.90 7.18 -11.26
C ILE A 90 5.85 8.62 -10.76
N LYS A 91 6.00 8.86 -9.45
CA LYS A 91 6.00 10.21 -8.89
C LYS A 91 7.12 11.09 -9.45
N SER A 92 8.30 10.50 -9.67
CA SER A 92 9.42 11.21 -10.30
C SER A 92 9.10 11.59 -11.75
N PHE A 93 8.50 10.69 -12.52
CA PHE A 93 8.05 10.99 -13.88
C PHE A 93 6.95 12.06 -13.90
N ASP A 94 5.94 11.97 -13.03
CA ASP A 94 4.88 12.96 -12.92
C ASP A 94 5.45 14.37 -12.65
N SER A 95 6.41 14.48 -11.73
CA SER A 95 7.09 15.73 -11.43
C SER A 95 7.87 16.26 -12.64
N ALA A 96 8.66 15.41 -13.30
CA ALA A 96 9.45 15.79 -14.47
C ALA A 96 8.57 16.22 -15.65
N ILE A 97 7.46 15.51 -15.89
CA ILE A 97 6.46 15.85 -16.91
C ILE A 97 5.83 17.20 -16.58
N TYR A 98 5.41 17.42 -15.34
CA TYR A 98 4.80 18.68 -14.91
C TYR A 98 5.76 19.87 -15.06
N GLU A 99 7.02 19.71 -14.64
CA GLU A 99 8.05 20.73 -14.80
C GLU A 99 8.32 21.04 -16.28
N LEU A 100 8.51 20.01 -17.11
CA LEU A 100 8.71 20.18 -18.55
C LEU A 100 7.53 20.89 -19.21
N PHE A 101 6.30 20.44 -18.92
CA PHE A 101 5.08 21.05 -19.43
C PHE A 101 5.02 22.55 -19.11
N ASN A 102 5.40 22.96 -17.90
CA ASN A 102 5.39 24.37 -17.52
C ASN A 102 6.38 25.25 -18.30
N THR A 103 7.36 24.66 -18.99
CA THR A 103 8.30 25.41 -19.86
C THR A 103 7.74 25.68 -21.25
N MET A 104 6.65 25.01 -21.64
CA MET A 104 6.10 25.09 -23.00
C MET A 104 5.27 26.36 -23.19
N SER A 105 5.38 26.98 -24.37
CA SER A 105 4.70 28.25 -24.70
C SER A 105 3.17 28.15 -24.69
N ASP A 106 2.64 26.96 -24.95
CA ASP A 106 1.21 26.63 -24.99
C ASP A 106 0.66 26.14 -23.64
N ALA A 107 1.51 25.91 -22.64
CA ALA A 107 1.07 25.48 -21.31
C ALA A 107 -0.04 26.36 -20.69
N PRO A 108 -0.04 27.71 -20.83
CA PRO A 108 -1.13 28.55 -20.34
C PRO A 108 -2.50 28.21 -20.95
N ILE A 109 -2.54 27.82 -22.23
CA ILE A 109 -3.79 27.43 -22.91
C ILE A 109 -4.35 26.17 -22.25
N PHE A 110 -3.51 25.15 -22.08
CA PHE A 110 -3.92 23.88 -21.47
C PHE A 110 -4.31 24.03 -19.99
N LYS A 111 -3.63 24.88 -19.22
CA LYS A 111 -3.99 25.19 -17.83
C LYS A 111 -5.32 25.93 -17.69
N SER A 112 -5.73 26.65 -18.73
CA SER A 112 -7.00 27.41 -18.74
C SER A 112 -8.23 26.55 -19.04
N LEU A 113 -8.03 25.32 -19.51
CA LEU A 113 -9.12 24.40 -19.76
C LEU A 113 -9.77 23.98 -18.42
N PRO A 114 -11.10 23.89 -18.34
CA PRO A 114 -11.75 23.35 -17.17
C PRO A 114 -11.27 21.91 -16.94
N ALA A 115 -10.77 21.63 -15.75
CA ALA A 115 -10.40 20.27 -15.36
C ALA A 115 -11.67 19.39 -15.31
N THR A 116 -11.65 18.25 -16.02
CA THR A 116 -12.63 17.16 -15.87
C THR A 116 -12.41 16.35 -14.60
#